data_AF-O51604-F1
#
_entry.id   AF-O51604-F1
#
_cell.length_a   1.000
_cell.length_b   1.000
_cell.length_c   1.000
_cell.angle_alpha   90.00
_cell.angle_beta   90.00
_cell.angle_gamma   90.00
#
_symmetry.space_group_name_H-M   'P 1'
#
loop_
_entity.id
_entity.type
_entity.pdbx_description
1 polymer ?
#
loop_
_entity_poly.entity_id
_entity_poly.type
_entity_poly.pdbx_seq_one_letter_code
_entity_poly.pdbx_strand_id
1 'polypeptide(L)'
;MKSGFAAILGRPSTGKSTLLNSICGHKISIISPIPQTTRNNIKGIFTDDRGQIIFIDTPGFHLSKKKFNIAMMKNIHSSIGEVELILYIIDIQDKPGEEENKMLEIIKNSKIKFLVILNKIDLKNTKIKEITQFLKEKGIEDSNIIKISAEKKINTEELKNKIYENFSEGPLYYPQEYYTDQEINFRISEIIREKAIENLKEELPYSLYVDIDTLENKKGSLFIRANIFVANESQKGIIVGKNGKEIKSIGERARKTIAKIFETKCNLFLQVKLKKNWNKEDKLIKRLIN
;
A
#
# COMPACT_ATOMS: atom_id res chain seq x y z
N MET A 1 9.83 18.28 -19.47
CA MET A 1 9.03 17.78 -18.33
C MET A 1 9.91 16.85 -17.51
N LYS A 2 9.75 16.82 -16.19
CA LYS A 2 10.52 15.91 -15.33
C LYS A 2 9.79 14.59 -15.15
N SER A 3 10.50 13.47 -15.09
CA SER A 3 9.87 12.20 -14.77
C SER A 3 10.81 11.22 -14.08
N GLY A 4 10.21 10.30 -13.32
CA GLY A 4 10.96 9.31 -12.58
C GLY A 4 10.06 8.45 -11.69
N PHE A 5 10.67 7.41 -11.15
CA PHE A 5 10.08 6.44 -10.25
C PHE A 5 10.51 6.74 -8.81
N ALA A 6 9.56 6.63 -7.87
CA ALA A 6 9.79 6.88 -6.45
C ALA A 6 9.25 5.73 -5.58
N ALA A 7 10.12 5.01 -4.88
CA ALA A 7 9.69 3.94 -3.96
C ALA A 7 9.28 4.52 -2.61
N ILE A 8 8.08 4.18 -2.14
CA ILE A 8 7.58 4.58 -0.83
C ILE A 8 7.89 3.46 0.16
N LEU A 9 8.83 3.71 1.08
CA LEU A 9 9.31 2.75 2.06
C LEU A 9 8.91 3.16 3.48
N GLY A 10 8.83 2.18 4.39
CA GLY A 10 8.55 2.44 5.80
C GLY A 10 7.84 1.28 6.48
N ARG A 11 7.78 1.33 7.81
CA ARG A 11 7.12 0.31 8.64
C ARG A 11 5.62 0.17 8.30
N PRO A 12 4.97 -0.93 8.71
CA PRO A 12 3.52 -1.05 8.66
C PRO A 12 2.85 0.17 9.30
N SER A 13 1.70 0.57 8.77
CA SER A 13 0.86 1.63 9.34
C SER A 13 1.46 3.04 9.40
N THR A 14 2.63 3.30 8.81
CA THR A 14 3.21 4.66 8.71
C THR A 14 2.49 5.60 7.74
N GLY A 15 1.55 5.07 6.93
CA GLY A 15 0.71 5.85 6.01
C GLY A 15 1.20 5.92 4.55
N LYS A 16 1.99 4.95 4.10
CA LYS A 16 2.47 4.83 2.69
C LYS A 16 1.34 4.83 1.66
N SER A 17 0.39 3.90 1.79
CA SER A 17 -0.75 3.78 0.88
C SER A 17 -1.70 4.97 0.97
N THR A 18 -1.84 5.58 2.15
CA THR A 18 -2.56 6.85 2.32
C THR A 18 -1.87 7.97 1.54
N LEU A 19 -0.54 8.09 1.62
CA LEU A 19 0.22 9.08 0.86
C LEU A 19 0.03 8.88 -0.65
N LEU A 20 0.20 7.64 -1.13
CA LEU A 20 0.02 7.31 -2.55
C LEU A 20 -1.34 7.77 -3.06
N ASN A 21 -2.41 7.31 -2.39
CA ASN A 21 -3.78 7.64 -2.77
C ASN A 21 -4.06 9.14 -2.70
N SER A 22 -3.49 9.80 -1.69
CA SER A 22 -3.70 11.22 -1.44
C SER A 22 -3.07 12.09 -2.51
N ILE A 23 -1.81 11.80 -2.88
CA ILE A 23 -1.08 12.50 -3.95
C ILE A 23 -1.73 12.26 -5.31
N CYS A 24 -2.05 11.01 -5.63
CA CYS A 24 -2.60 10.68 -6.94
C CYS A 24 -4.09 11.08 -7.07
N GLY A 25 -4.78 11.40 -5.98
CA GLY A 25 -6.20 11.76 -5.99
C GLY A 25 -7.16 10.57 -6.22
N HIS A 26 -6.64 9.35 -6.30
CA HIS A 26 -7.38 8.13 -6.58
C HIS A 26 -7.12 7.03 -5.55
N LYS A 27 -8.07 6.11 -5.40
CA LYS A 27 -7.86 4.89 -4.61
C LYS A 27 -7.09 3.87 -5.45
N ILE A 28 -5.77 3.84 -5.25
CA ILE A 28 -4.81 2.99 -5.95
C ILE A 28 -4.40 1.82 -5.06
N SER A 29 -4.06 2.10 -3.81
CA SER A 29 -3.66 1.11 -2.81
C SER A 29 -4.69 1.01 -1.68
N ILE A 30 -4.74 -0.14 -1.01
CA ILE A 30 -5.67 -0.36 0.07
C ILE A 30 -5.15 0.25 1.38
N ILE A 31 -6.08 0.74 2.21
CA ILE A 31 -5.79 1.35 3.50
C ILE A 31 -6.60 0.63 4.57
N SER A 32 -5.96 0.32 5.70
CA SER A 32 -6.63 -0.23 6.88
C SER A 32 -5.79 0.07 8.12
N PRO A 33 -6.41 0.18 9.31
CA PRO A 33 -5.67 0.32 10.56
C PRO A 33 -4.83 -0.92 10.90
N ILE A 34 -5.12 -2.06 10.28
CA ILE A 34 -4.39 -3.30 10.52
C ILE A 34 -3.04 -3.25 9.78
N PRO A 35 -1.92 -3.61 10.42
CA PRO A 35 -0.61 -3.59 9.78
C PRO A 35 -0.50 -4.58 8.60
N GLN A 36 0.39 -4.28 7.66
CA GLN A 36 0.78 -5.16 6.53
C GLN A 36 -0.39 -5.49 5.58
N THR A 37 -1.12 -4.45 5.23
CA THR A 37 -2.18 -4.47 4.23
C THR A 37 -1.61 -4.62 2.82
N THR A 38 -0.61 -3.83 2.45
CA THR A 38 0.04 -3.91 1.13
C THR A 38 1.02 -5.08 1.08
N ARG A 39 0.88 -5.92 0.05
CA ARG A 39 1.67 -7.16 -0.14
C ARG A 39 2.48 -7.17 -1.42
N ASN A 40 1.92 -6.55 -2.45
CA ASN A 40 2.51 -6.39 -3.77
C ASN A 40 3.05 -4.97 -3.87
N ASN A 41 4.06 -4.76 -4.71
CA ASN A 41 4.43 -3.41 -5.11
C ASN A 41 3.30 -2.84 -5.96
N ILE A 42 2.73 -1.72 -5.53
CA ILE A 42 1.60 -1.09 -6.21
C ILE A 42 2.09 0.22 -6.82
N LYS A 43 1.94 0.34 -8.14
CA LYS A 43 2.26 1.59 -8.82
C LYS A 43 1.09 2.56 -8.78
N GLY A 44 1.38 3.80 -8.43
CA GLY A 44 0.49 4.93 -8.66
C GLY A 44 1.17 5.97 -9.50
N ILE A 45 0.44 6.51 -10.46
CA ILE A 45 0.95 7.44 -11.47
C ILE A 45 0.31 8.79 -11.19
N PHE A 46 1.15 9.80 -11.00
CA PHE A 46 0.71 11.18 -10.86
C PHE A 46 1.35 12.01 -11.98
N THR A 47 0.52 12.65 -12.79
CA THR A 47 0.95 13.49 -13.91
C THR A 47 0.35 14.88 -13.74
N ASP A 48 1.18 15.91 -13.90
CA ASP A 48 0.75 17.31 -13.99
C ASP A 48 1.71 18.12 -14.87
N ASP A 49 1.53 19.44 -14.93
CA ASP A 49 2.30 20.33 -15.80
C ASP A 49 3.82 20.29 -15.56
N ARG A 50 4.26 19.83 -14.38
CA ARG A 50 5.69 19.71 -14.05
C ARG A 50 6.30 18.45 -14.64
N GLY A 51 5.51 17.38 -14.77
CA GLY A 51 6.06 16.06 -15.01
C GLY A 51 5.17 14.87 -14.68
N GLN A 52 5.80 13.71 -14.56
CA GLN A 52 5.16 12.46 -14.15
C GLN A 52 5.98 11.74 -13.07
N ILE A 53 5.32 11.43 -11.96
CA ILE A 53 5.89 10.65 -10.86
C ILE A 53 5.24 9.27 -10.85
N ILE A 54 6.05 8.23 -10.95
CA ILE A 54 5.62 6.84 -10.82
C ILE A 54 5.98 6.36 -9.42
N PHE A 55 5.03 6.44 -8.50
CA PHE A 55 5.21 5.94 -7.15
C PHE A 55 5.12 4.43 -7.12
N ILE A 56 5.96 3.79 -6.31
CA ILE A 56 5.87 2.36 -5.99
C ILE A 56 5.57 2.24 -4.48
N ASP A 57 4.32 1.98 -4.12
CA ASP A 57 3.93 1.67 -2.74
C ASP A 57 4.35 0.24 -2.41
N THR A 58 5.20 0.11 -1.39
CA THR A 58 5.81 -1.18 -1.00
C THR A 58 5.14 -1.77 0.25
N PRO A 59 5.25 -3.10 0.46
CA PRO A 59 4.87 -3.71 1.72
C PRO A 59 5.53 -3.04 2.93
N GLY A 60 4.84 -3.03 4.06
CA GLY A 60 5.39 -2.48 5.30
C GLY A 60 6.60 -3.28 5.78
N PHE A 61 7.73 -2.61 5.97
CA PHE A 61 8.95 -3.25 6.47
C PHE A 61 8.79 -3.69 7.91
N HIS A 62 8.92 -4.99 8.15
CA HIS A 62 8.82 -5.56 9.48
C HIS A 62 9.79 -6.72 9.63
N LEU A 63 10.62 -6.68 10.68
CA LEU A 63 11.55 -7.75 10.98
C LEU A 63 10.80 -8.98 11.49
N SER A 64 10.81 -10.05 10.70
CA SER A 64 10.04 -11.25 11.03
C SER A 64 10.61 -12.50 10.38
N LYS A 65 10.54 -13.63 11.09
CA LYS A 65 10.91 -14.96 10.59
C LYS A 65 9.77 -15.65 9.82
N LYS A 66 8.58 -15.04 9.73
CA LYS A 66 7.44 -15.61 9.01
C LYS A 66 7.71 -15.60 7.51
N LYS A 67 7.49 -16.73 6.82
CA LYS A 67 7.72 -16.90 5.37
C LYS A 67 7.09 -15.79 4.53
N PHE A 68 5.86 -15.39 4.87
CA PHE A 68 5.15 -14.34 4.17
C PHE A 68 5.88 -12.98 4.23
N ASN A 69 6.41 -12.63 5.41
CA ASN A 69 7.16 -11.39 5.60
C ASN A 69 8.50 -11.43 4.87
N ILE A 70 9.19 -12.57 4.90
CA ILE A 70 10.43 -12.80 4.14
C ILE A 70 10.17 -12.66 2.63
N ALA A 71 9.04 -13.15 2.13
CA ALA A 71 8.68 -12.99 0.72
C ALA A 71 8.43 -11.50 0.37
N MET A 72 7.69 -10.76 1.20
CA MET A 72 7.47 -9.32 0.98
C MET A 72 8.75 -8.48 1.09
N MET A 73 9.73 -8.90 1.88
CA MET A 73 11.03 -8.24 1.92
C MET A 73 11.71 -8.20 0.55
N LYS A 74 11.49 -9.22 -0.30
CA LYS A 74 12.02 -9.21 -1.67
C LYS A 74 11.43 -8.08 -2.52
N ASN A 75 10.15 -7.74 -2.33
CA ASN A 75 9.49 -6.65 -3.04
C ASN A 75 10.06 -5.28 -2.66
N ILE A 76 10.43 -5.11 -1.38
CA ILE A 76 11.13 -3.90 -0.93
C ILE A 76 12.48 -3.80 -1.65
N HIS A 77 13.28 -4.87 -1.63
CA HIS A 77 14.58 -4.87 -2.30
C HIS A 77 14.49 -4.67 -3.82
N SER A 78 13.50 -5.27 -4.50
CA SER A 78 13.32 -5.08 -5.94
C SER A 78 12.92 -3.64 -6.25
N SER A 79 11.98 -3.06 -5.48
CA SER A 79 11.56 -1.66 -5.70
C SER A 79 12.71 -0.67 -5.58
N ILE A 80 13.67 -0.91 -4.69
CA ILE A 80 14.84 -0.04 -4.52
C ILE A 80 15.72 -0.03 -5.79
N GLY A 81 15.81 -1.15 -6.51
CA GLY A 81 16.59 -1.25 -7.74
C GLY A 81 15.90 -0.67 -8.98
N GLU A 82 14.64 -0.26 -8.86
CA GLU A 82 13.80 0.21 -9.97
C GLU A 82 13.53 1.71 -9.93
N VAL A 83 14.08 2.45 -8.95
CA VAL A 83 13.71 3.84 -8.68
C VAL A 83 14.90 4.80 -8.62
N GLU A 84 14.67 6.05 -9.02
CA GLU A 84 15.65 7.14 -8.88
C GLU A 84 15.58 7.82 -7.51
N LEU A 85 14.45 7.68 -6.80
CA LEU A 85 14.22 8.31 -5.49
C LEU A 85 13.53 7.35 -4.52
N ILE A 86 13.95 7.38 -3.26
CA ILE A 86 13.27 6.70 -2.15
C ILE A 86 12.56 7.74 -1.27
N LEU A 87 11.30 7.49 -0.95
CA LEU A 87 10.52 8.24 0.03
C LEU A 87 10.38 7.39 1.29
N TYR A 88 11.21 7.66 2.30
CA TYR A 88 11.20 6.91 3.54
C TYR A 88 10.24 7.54 4.56
N ILE A 89 9.10 6.91 4.77
CA ILE A 89 8.05 7.41 5.67
C ILE A 89 8.23 6.87 7.09
N ILE A 90 8.22 7.80 8.05
CA ILE A 90 8.21 7.56 9.49
C ILE A 90 6.91 8.12 10.06
N ASP A 91 6.24 7.34 10.90
CA ASP A 91 5.12 7.80 11.72
C ASP A 91 5.65 8.66 12.87
N ILE A 92 5.18 9.90 13.02
CA ILE A 92 5.64 10.75 14.10
C ILE A 92 5.19 10.31 15.49
N GLN A 93 4.24 9.39 15.62
CA GLN A 93 3.81 8.87 16.93
C GLN A 93 4.74 7.77 17.45
N ASP A 94 5.51 7.14 16.56
CA ASP A 94 6.39 6.03 16.90
C ASP A 94 7.79 6.54 17.26
N LYS A 95 8.38 5.93 18.30
CA LYS A 95 9.80 6.13 18.58
C LYS A 95 10.63 5.31 17.58
N PRO A 96 11.72 5.87 17.02
CA PRO A 96 12.66 5.09 16.22
C PRO A 96 13.24 3.92 17.02
N GLY A 97 13.40 2.78 16.37
CA GLY A 97 13.95 1.56 16.96
C GLY A 97 14.77 0.73 15.97
N GLU A 98 14.81 -0.58 16.19
CA GLU A 98 15.58 -1.53 15.38
C GLU A 98 15.16 -1.51 13.90
N GLU A 99 13.86 -1.38 13.63
CA GLU A 99 13.32 -1.40 12.27
C GLU A 99 13.71 -0.14 11.48
N GLU A 100 13.71 1.04 12.10
CA GLU A 100 14.22 2.28 11.50
C GLU A 100 15.72 2.18 11.21
N ASN A 101 16.50 1.63 12.15
CA ASN A 101 17.93 1.38 11.95
C ASN A 101 18.17 0.50 10.72
N LYS A 102 17.46 -0.63 10.63
CA LYS A 102 17.66 -1.57 9.53
C LYS A 102 17.15 -1.03 8.19
N MET A 103 16.04 -0.31 8.18
CA MET A 103 15.54 0.35 6.99
C MET A 103 16.53 1.39 6.46
N LEU A 104 17.07 2.25 7.34
CA LEU A 104 18.08 3.23 6.94
C LEU A 104 19.37 2.59 6.45
N GLU A 105 19.79 1.46 7.03
CA GLU A 105 20.92 0.68 6.52
C GLU A 105 20.66 0.21 5.08
N ILE A 106 19.49 -0.37 4.82
CA ILE A 106 19.08 -0.81 3.47
C ILE A 106 19.07 0.36 2.47
N ILE A 107 18.46 1.48 2.86
CA ILE A 107 18.34 2.69 2.02
C ILE A 107 19.72 3.27 1.72
N LYS A 108 20.59 3.40 2.71
CA LYS A 108 21.93 3.97 2.50
C LYS A 108 22.81 3.06 1.65
N ASN A 109 22.72 1.74 1.85
CA ASN A 109 23.49 0.77 1.09
C ASN A 109 23.08 0.73 -0.39
N SER A 110 21.85 1.12 -0.73
CA SER A 110 21.41 1.19 -2.13
C SER A 110 22.07 2.34 -2.91
N LYS A 111 22.58 3.36 -2.21
CA LYS A 111 23.15 4.60 -2.79
C LYS A 111 22.15 5.42 -3.62
N ILE A 112 20.86 5.07 -3.58
CA ILE A 112 19.79 5.85 -4.20
C ILE A 112 19.51 7.08 -3.34
N LYS A 113 19.21 8.22 -3.97
CA LYS A 113 18.80 9.43 -3.25
C LYS A 113 17.52 9.14 -2.46
N PHE A 114 17.37 9.74 -1.28
CA PHE A 114 16.17 9.54 -0.49
C PHE A 114 15.74 10.79 0.28
N LEU A 115 14.44 10.93 0.47
CA LEU A 115 13.81 11.91 1.35
C LEU A 115 13.20 11.18 2.54
N VAL A 116 13.29 11.78 3.73
CA VAL A 116 12.62 11.29 4.93
C VAL A 116 11.31 12.07 5.11
N ILE A 117 10.21 11.34 5.19
CA ILE A 117 8.87 11.89 5.29
C ILE A 117 8.32 11.61 6.69
N LEU A 118 8.22 12.65 7.51
CA LEU A 118 7.59 12.59 8.82
C LEU A 118 6.08 12.76 8.65
N ASN A 119 5.34 11.66 8.69
CA ASN A 119 3.91 11.63 8.40
C ASN A 119 3.05 11.67 9.68
N LYS A 120 1.77 12.02 9.49
CA LYS A 120 0.73 12.14 10.53
C LYS A 120 0.89 13.34 11.46
N ILE A 121 1.41 14.46 10.95
CA ILE A 121 1.54 15.73 11.71
C ILE A 121 0.23 16.34 12.17
N ASP A 122 -0.90 15.83 11.68
CA ASP A 122 -2.23 16.17 12.17
C ASP A 122 -2.56 15.53 13.53
N LEU A 123 -1.78 14.54 13.97
CA LEU A 123 -1.99 13.84 15.23
C LEU A 123 -1.26 14.48 16.41
N LYS A 124 -1.81 14.25 17.60
CA LYS A 124 -1.20 14.61 18.89
C LYS A 124 -0.19 13.55 19.37
N ASN A 125 0.55 13.86 20.43
CA ASN A 125 1.56 12.99 21.07
C ASN A 125 2.72 12.60 20.16
N THR A 126 3.37 13.61 19.57
CA THR A 126 4.44 13.39 18.60
C THR A 126 5.78 13.06 19.29
N LYS A 127 6.62 12.30 18.58
CA LYS A 127 8.01 11.94 18.89
C LYS A 127 8.98 12.64 17.95
N ILE A 128 8.57 13.79 17.40
CA ILE A 128 9.36 14.52 16.38
C ILE A 128 10.76 14.86 16.91
N LYS A 129 10.90 15.23 18.19
CA LYS A 129 12.21 15.54 18.76
C LYS A 129 13.13 14.31 18.76
N GLU A 130 12.63 13.18 19.24
CA GLU A 130 13.36 11.91 19.26
C GLU A 130 13.68 11.42 17.84
N ILE A 131 12.73 11.56 16.90
CA ILE A 131 12.94 11.18 15.50
C ILE A 131 13.99 12.08 14.84
N THR A 132 13.90 13.40 14.98
CA THR A 132 14.88 14.33 14.40
C THR A 132 16.27 14.10 14.98
N GLN A 133 16.38 13.86 16.30
CA GLN A 133 17.66 13.51 16.92
C GLN A 133 18.24 12.21 16.34
N PHE A 134 17.42 11.16 16.24
CA PHE A 134 17.82 9.90 15.62
C PHE A 134 18.29 10.09 14.16
N LEU A 135 17.55 10.85 13.35
CA LEU A 135 17.91 11.11 11.95
C LEU A 135 19.23 11.88 11.85
N LYS A 136 19.45 12.86 12.72
CA LYS A 136 20.71 13.61 12.81
C LYS A 136 21.90 12.72 13.20
N GLU A 137 21.73 11.82 14.16
CA GLU A 137 22.75 10.82 14.53
C GLU A 137 23.05 9.85 13.38
N LYS A 138 22.08 9.62 12.51
CA LYS A 138 22.26 8.90 11.25
C LYS A 138 22.81 9.80 10.13
N GLY A 139 23.23 11.04 10.40
CA GLY A 139 23.81 11.93 9.39
C GLY A 139 22.83 12.32 8.29
N ILE A 140 21.53 12.39 8.59
CA ILE A 140 20.50 12.86 7.67
C ILE A 140 20.29 14.35 7.94
N GLU A 141 20.44 15.16 6.90
CA GLU A 141 20.26 16.60 6.95
C GLU A 141 18.78 16.99 6.99
N ASP A 142 18.45 18.09 7.69
CA ASP A 142 17.09 18.62 7.79
C ASP A 142 16.50 19.00 6.41
N SER A 143 17.36 19.36 5.44
CA SER A 143 16.99 19.66 4.05
C SER A 143 16.32 18.48 3.31
N ASN A 144 16.56 17.26 3.77
CA ASN A 144 15.98 16.03 3.23
C ASN A 144 14.79 15.52 4.05
N ILE A 145 14.35 16.26 5.07
CA ILE A 145 13.23 15.90 5.94
C ILE A 145 12.01 16.76 5.59
N ILE A 146 10.90 16.13 5.22
CA ILE A 146 9.62 16.81 4.96
C ILE A 146 8.57 16.30 5.95
N LYS A 147 7.86 17.24 6.56
CA LYS A 147 6.78 16.97 7.52
C LYS A 147 5.44 17.09 6.82
N ILE A 148 4.62 16.04 6.83
CA ILE A 148 3.33 16.01 6.12
C ILE A 148 2.20 15.41 6.95
N SER A 149 0.98 15.68 6.52
CA SER A 149 -0.15 14.78 6.80
C SER A 149 -0.69 14.27 5.47
N ALA A 150 -0.45 13.00 5.17
CA ALA A 150 -1.03 12.36 4.00
C ALA A 150 -2.57 12.37 4.04
N GLU A 151 -3.15 12.16 5.23
CA GLU A 151 -4.59 12.12 5.46
C GLU A 151 -5.26 13.48 5.26
N LYS A 152 -4.65 14.55 5.80
CA LYS A 152 -5.18 15.92 5.70
C LYS A 152 -4.62 16.72 4.53
N LYS A 153 -3.80 16.10 3.68
CA LYS A 153 -3.11 16.72 2.53
C LYS A 153 -2.24 17.93 2.92
N ILE A 154 -1.67 17.92 4.12
CA ILE A 154 -0.80 19.00 4.61
C ILE A 154 0.60 18.77 4.04
N ASN A 155 1.18 19.80 3.42
CA ASN A 155 2.52 19.82 2.81
C ASN A 155 2.76 18.78 1.71
N THR A 156 1.70 18.19 1.13
CA THR A 156 1.85 17.22 0.03
C THR A 156 2.30 17.89 -1.28
N GLU A 157 1.98 19.17 -1.47
CA GLU A 157 2.45 19.95 -2.63
C GLU A 157 3.95 20.27 -2.55
N GLU A 158 4.43 20.63 -1.35
CA GLU A 158 5.85 20.81 -1.06
C GLU A 158 6.62 19.50 -1.29
N LEU A 159 6.08 18.37 -0.84
CA LEU A 159 6.65 17.06 -1.13
C LEU A 159 6.74 16.78 -2.64
N LYS A 160 5.67 17.05 -3.41
CA LYS A 160 5.72 16.89 -4.87
C LYS A 160 6.81 17.74 -5.52
N ASN A 161 6.95 19.01 -5.10
CA ASN A 161 8.03 19.87 -5.56
C ASN A 161 9.40 19.27 -5.27
N LYS A 162 9.64 18.79 -4.04
CA LYS A 162 10.91 18.14 -3.68
C LYS A 162 11.20 16.87 -4.47
N ILE A 163 10.17 16.08 -4.79
CA ILE A 163 10.32 14.91 -5.66
C ILE A 163 10.77 15.35 -7.05
N TYR A 164 10.08 16.32 -7.66
CA TYR A 164 10.47 16.85 -8.96
C TYR A 164 11.86 17.49 -8.95
N GLU A 165 12.30 18.14 -7.88
CA GLU A 165 13.68 18.63 -7.76
C GLU A 165 14.73 17.52 -7.92
N ASN A 166 14.40 16.29 -7.51
CA ASN A 166 15.30 15.13 -7.60
C ASN A 166 15.23 14.40 -8.94
N PHE A 167 14.23 14.67 -9.76
CA PHE A 167 14.08 14.06 -11.08
C PHE A 167 14.73 14.89 -12.19
N SER A 168 15.35 14.18 -13.13
CA SER A 168 15.82 14.73 -14.39
C SER A 168 14.68 14.91 -15.38
N GLU A 169 14.95 15.61 -16.47
CA GLU A 169 14.02 15.62 -17.61
C GLU A 169 13.90 14.21 -18.21
N GLY A 170 12.69 13.85 -18.60
CA GLY A 170 12.42 12.51 -19.12
C GLY A 170 11.06 12.42 -19.82
N PRO A 171 10.75 11.27 -20.43
CA PRO A 171 9.50 11.03 -21.12
C PRO A 171 8.35 10.84 -20.12
N LEU A 172 7.12 10.95 -20.60
CA LEU A 172 5.99 10.35 -19.89
C LEU A 172 6.09 8.83 -20.09
N TYR A 173 6.31 8.09 -19.01
CA TYR A 173 6.37 6.62 -19.03
C TYR A 173 4.99 6.00 -19.24
N TYR A 174 3.94 6.71 -18.83
CA TYR A 174 2.54 6.34 -19.00
C TYR A 174 1.74 7.49 -19.62
N PRO A 175 0.62 7.20 -20.34
CA PRO A 175 -0.30 8.23 -20.79
C PRO A 175 -0.81 9.12 -19.65
N GLN A 176 -1.15 10.37 -19.94
CA GLN A 176 -1.48 11.37 -18.91
C GLN A 176 -2.74 11.01 -18.10
N GLU A 177 -3.67 10.27 -18.72
CA GLU A 177 -4.92 9.81 -18.11
C GLU A 177 -4.75 8.62 -17.17
N TYR A 178 -3.58 7.97 -17.17
CA TYR A 178 -3.30 6.83 -16.31
C TYR A 178 -2.90 7.30 -14.91
N TYR A 179 -3.58 6.75 -13.91
CA TYR A 179 -3.23 6.95 -12.49
C TYR A 179 -2.74 5.66 -11.81
N THR A 180 -2.81 4.51 -12.49
CA THR A 180 -2.32 3.20 -12.04
C THR A 180 -2.14 2.30 -13.27
N ASP A 181 -1.26 1.30 -13.18
CA ASP A 181 -1.10 0.24 -14.20
C ASP A 181 -1.69 -1.10 -13.74
N GLN A 182 -2.43 -1.10 -12.63
CA GLN A 182 -3.02 -2.32 -12.07
C GLN A 182 -4.10 -2.92 -12.97
N GLU A 183 -3.98 -4.22 -13.21
CA GLU A 183 -5.02 -5.04 -13.82
C GLU A 183 -6.32 -5.03 -13.02
N ILE A 184 -7.44 -5.02 -13.75
CA ILE A 184 -8.78 -4.90 -13.15
C ILE A 184 -9.09 -6.02 -12.14
N ASN A 185 -8.68 -7.26 -12.42
CA ASN A 185 -8.87 -8.39 -11.52
C ASN A 185 -8.15 -8.19 -10.19
N PHE A 186 -6.87 -7.79 -10.25
CA PHE A 186 -6.08 -7.52 -9.07
C PHE A 186 -6.72 -6.40 -8.25
N ARG A 187 -7.07 -5.29 -8.90
CA ARG A 187 -7.65 -4.13 -8.24
C ARG A 187 -8.99 -4.44 -7.55
N ILE A 188 -9.86 -5.22 -8.19
CA ILE A 188 -11.11 -5.70 -7.59
C ILE A 188 -10.82 -6.62 -6.40
N SER A 189 -9.86 -7.55 -6.54
CA SER A 189 -9.48 -8.47 -5.46
C SER A 189 -8.99 -7.72 -4.22
N GLU A 190 -8.18 -6.68 -4.40
CA GLU A 190 -7.66 -5.85 -3.33
C GLU A 190 -8.75 -5.02 -2.65
N ILE A 191 -9.70 -4.46 -3.42
CA ILE A 191 -10.86 -3.76 -2.84
C ILE A 191 -11.68 -4.69 -1.95
N ILE A 192 -11.97 -5.91 -2.42
CA ILE A 192 -12.71 -6.91 -1.61
C ILE A 192 -11.88 -7.28 -0.38
N ARG A 193 -10.58 -7.49 -0.54
CA ARG A 193 -9.67 -7.82 0.56
C ARG A 193 -9.65 -6.73 1.63
N GLU A 194 -9.58 -5.46 1.24
CA GLU A 194 -9.67 -4.33 2.16
C GLU A 194 -10.94 -4.40 3.02
N LYS A 195 -12.11 -4.60 2.40
CA LYS A 195 -13.37 -4.66 3.14
C LYS A 195 -13.46 -5.88 4.04
N ALA A 196 -12.86 -6.99 3.61
CA ALA A 196 -12.79 -8.22 4.38
C ALA A 196 -11.88 -8.09 5.62
N ILE A 197 -10.79 -7.32 5.54
CA ILE A 197 -9.87 -7.14 6.67
C ILE A 197 -10.31 -6.06 7.65
N GLU A 198 -11.08 -5.04 7.23
CA GLU A 198 -11.48 -3.90 8.09
C GLU A 198 -12.09 -4.32 9.45
N ASN A 199 -12.80 -5.45 9.50
CA ASN A 199 -13.48 -5.92 10.73
C ASN A 199 -12.72 -7.05 11.45
N LEU A 200 -11.49 -7.34 11.02
CA LEU A 200 -10.68 -8.40 11.60
C LEU A 200 -9.82 -7.88 12.75
N LYS A 201 -9.54 -8.77 13.72
CA LYS A 201 -8.57 -8.51 14.80
C LYS A 201 -7.14 -8.73 14.30
N GLU A 202 -6.18 -8.36 15.15
CA GLU A 202 -4.74 -8.53 14.91
C GLU A 202 -4.41 -9.99 14.52
N GLU A 203 -3.45 -10.15 13.60
CA GLU A 203 -2.99 -11.40 12.95
C GLU A 203 -3.66 -11.85 11.63
N LEU A 204 -4.72 -11.18 11.18
CA LEU A 204 -5.51 -11.71 10.05
C LEU A 204 -5.15 -11.29 8.62
N PRO A 205 -4.37 -10.23 8.32
CA PRO A 205 -4.01 -9.91 6.95
C PRO A 205 -3.42 -11.13 6.26
N TYR A 206 -2.32 -11.70 6.74
CA TYR A 206 -1.66 -12.86 6.11
C TYR A 206 -2.48 -14.15 6.05
N SER A 207 -3.66 -14.16 6.66
CA SER A 207 -4.52 -15.31 6.70
C SER A 207 -5.68 -15.22 5.71
N LEU A 208 -5.82 -14.08 5.00
CA LEU A 208 -6.84 -13.88 3.98
C LEU A 208 -6.26 -13.49 2.61
N TYR A 209 -6.75 -14.08 1.52
CA TYR A 209 -6.57 -13.56 0.15
C TYR A 209 -7.87 -13.67 -0.64
N VAL A 210 -7.97 -12.92 -1.73
CA VAL A 210 -9.15 -12.92 -2.61
C VAL A 210 -8.74 -13.42 -3.99
N ASP A 211 -9.54 -14.29 -4.57
CA ASP A 211 -9.39 -14.78 -5.95
C ASP A 211 -10.63 -14.41 -6.75
N ILE A 212 -10.45 -13.95 -7.99
CA ILE A 212 -11.55 -13.58 -8.89
C ILE A 212 -11.82 -14.75 -9.83
N ASP A 213 -12.91 -15.47 -9.60
CA ASP A 213 -13.31 -16.62 -10.43
C ASP A 213 -13.96 -16.17 -11.75
N THR A 214 -14.67 -15.05 -11.73
CA THR A 214 -15.37 -14.54 -12.91
C THR A 214 -15.41 -13.02 -12.84
N LEU A 215 -15.03 -12.38 -13.95
CA LEU A 215 -15.22 -10.96 -14.21
C LEU A 215 -15.75 -10.81 -15.64
N GLU A 216 -16.98 -10.35 -15.78
CA GLU A 216 -17.65 -10.18 -17.08
C GLU A 216 -18.37 -8.83 -17.13
N ASN A 217 -18.37 -8.17 -18.29
CA ASN A 217 -19.27 -7.04 -18.53
C ASN A 217 -20.61 -7.57 -19.07
N LYS A 218 -21.67 -7.45 -18.26
CA LYS A 218 -23.05 -7.83 -18.62
C LYS A 218 -23.92 -6.59 -18.73
N LYS A 219 -24.30 -6.24 -19.96
CA LYS A 219 -25.23 -5.14 -20.26
C LYS A 219 -24.81 -3.81 -19.57
N GLY A 220 -23.52 -3.49 -19.62
CA GLY A 220 -22.97 -2.28 -19.00
C GLY A 220 -22.84 -2.36 -17.47
N SER A 221 -22.81 -3.57 -16.90
CA SER A 221 -22.54 -3.79 -15.48
C SER A 221 -21.45 -4.85 -15.30
N LEU A 222 -20.57 -4.66 -14.33
CA LEU A 222 -19.59 -5.66 -13.93
C LEU A 222 -20.29 -6.78 -13.16
N PHE A 223 -20.18 -8.00 -13.66
CA PHE A 223 -20.60 -9.21 -12.97
C PHE A 223 -19.35 -9.93 -12.42
N ILE A 224 -19.30 -10.09 -11.11
CA ILE A 224 -18.11 -10.56 -10.39
C ILE A 224 -18.48 -11.73 -9.48
N ARG A 225 -17.75 -12.84 -9.63
CA ARG A 225 -17.71 -13.92 -8.61
C ARG A 225 -16.30 -13.97 -8.03
N ALA A 226 -16.21 -13.86 -6.71
CA ALA A 226 -14.93 -13.88 -6.01
C ALA A 226 -14.97 -14.79 -4.79
N ASN A 227 -13.84 -15.40 -4.51
CA ASN A 227 -13.61 -16.24 -3.33
C ASN A 227 -12.71 -15.52 -2.33
N ILE A 228 -13.18 -15.39 -1.10
CA ILE A 228 -12.38 -14.97 0.03
C ILE A 228 -11.81 -16.24 0.67
N PHE A 229 -10.52 -16.47 0.52
CA PHE A 229 -9.84 -17.61 1.12
C PHE A 229 -9.29 -17.24 2.49
N VAL A 230 -9.54 -18.09 3.48
CA VAL A 230 -9.03 -17.94 4.86
C VAL A 230 -8.18 -19.13 5.28
N ALA A 231 -7.30 -18.95 6.27
CA ALA A 231 -6.36 -19.99 6.72
C ALA A 231 -6.93 -20.92 7.79
N ASN A 232 -7.95 -20.50 8.56
CA ASN A 232 -8.60 -21.32 9.58
C ASN A 232 -10.13 -21.07 9.70
N GLU A 233 -10.82 -21.97 10.41
CA GLU A 233 -12.28 -21.93 10.58
C GLU A 233 -12.77 -20.74 11.41
N SER A 234 -12.00 -20.31 12.41
CA SER A 234 -12.34 -19.12 13.22
C SER A 234 -12.45 -17.87 12.34
N GLN A 235 -11.49 -17.69 11.43
CA GLN A 235 -11.50 -16.61 10.44
C GLN A 235 -12.69 -16.71 9.49
N LYS A 236 -13.01 -17.93 9.01
CA LYS A 236 -14.19 -18.16 8.17
C LYS A 236 -15.45 -17.71 8.89
N GLY A 237 -15.59 -18.08 10.17
CA GLY A 237 -16.71 -17.66 11.02
C GLY A 237 -16.82 -16.15 11.17
N ILE A 238 -15.69 -15.45 11.32
CA ILE A 238 -15.66 -13.98 11.41
C ILE A 238 -16.11 -13.34 10.09
N ILE A 239 -15.54 -13.75 8.95
CA ILE A 239 -15.85 -13.17 7.63
C ILE A 239 -17.31 -13.46 7.22
N VAL A 240 -17.83 -14.66 7.51
CA VAL A 240 -19.24 -14.97 7.25
C VAL A 240 -20.13 -14.18 8.19
N GLY A 241 -19.79 -14.15 9.47
CA GLY A 241 -20.57 -13.55 10.53
C GLY A 241 -21.87 -14.31 10.82
N LYS A 242 -22.55 -13.93 11.91
CA LYS A 242 -23.84 -14.53 12.28
C LYS A 242 -24.85 -14.39 11.14
N ASN A 243 -25.42 -15.50 10.69
CA ASN A 243 -26.39 -15.57 9.60
C ASN A 243 -25.93 -14.90 8.28
N GLY A 244 -24.62 -14.87 8.01
CA GLY A 244 -24.07 -14.25 6.80
C GLY A 244 -24.06 -12.72 6.80
N LYS A 245 -24.31 -12.07 7.95
CA LYS A 245 -24.39 -10.60 8.04
C LYS A 245 -23.09 -9.91 7.64
N GLU A 246 -21.95 -10.48 8.03
CA GLU A 246 -20.65 -9.84 7.80
C GLU A 246 -20.23 -9.94 6.33
N ILE A 247 -20.35 -11.12 5.71
CA ILE A 247 -20.07 -11.28 4.27
C ILE A 247 -20.98 -10.40 3.41
N LYS A 248 -22.25 -10.22 3.80
CA LYS A 248 -23.16 -9.32 3.13
C LYS A 248 -22.69 -7.85 3.23
N SER A 249 -22.29 -7.42 4.42
CA SER A 249 -21.70 -6.08 4.66
C SER A 249 -20.42 -5.85 3.85
N ILE A 250 -19.51 -6.84 3.81
CA ILE A 250 -18.30 -6.80 2.99
C ILE A 250 -18.67 -6.63 1.51
N GLY A 251 -19.60 -7.45 1.00
CA GLY A 251 -20.07 -7.40 -0.38
C GLY A 251 -20.71 -6.06 -0.75
N GLU A 252 -21.53 -5.49 0.13
CA GLU A 252 -22.15 -4.18 -0.09
C GLU A 252 -21.13 -3.04 -0.13
N ARG A 253 -20.17 -3.02 0.81
CA ARG A 253 -19.09 -2.01 0.83
C ARG A 253 -18.18 -2.14 -0.38
N ALA A 254 -17.75 -3.36 -0.73
CA ALA A 254 -16.90 -3.60 -1.89
C ALA A 254 -17.61 -3.21 -3.20
N ARG A 255 -18.89 -3.58 -3.36
CA ARG A 255 -19.71 -3.20 -4.53
C ARG A 255 -19.76 -1.69 -4.72
N LYS A 256 -20.00 -0.92 -3.65
CA LYS A 256 -20.02 0.56 -3.70
C LYS A 256 -18.67 1.11 -4.16
N THR A 257 -17.57 0.61 -3.62
CA THR A 257 -16.22 1.06 -3.99
C THR A 257 -15.87 0.71 -5.43
N ILE A 258 -16.14 -0.53 -5.87
CA ILE A 258 -15.92 -0.99 -7.25
C ILE A 258 -16.76 -0.15 -8.22
N ALA A 259 -18.05 0.03 -7.94
CA ALA A 259 -18.94 0.78 -8.82
C ALA A 259 -18.50 2.25 -9.00
N LYS A 260 -17.98 2.87 -7.93
CA LYS A 260 -17.42 4.22 -7.98
C LYS A 260 -16.13 4.28 -8.81
N ILE A 261 -15.22 3.34 -8.62
CA ILE A 261 -13.90 3.34 -9.27
C ILE A 261 -14.01 3.07 -10.78
N PHE A 262 -14.88 2.15 -11.18
CA PHE A 262 -15.05 1.76 -12.58
C PHE A 262 -16.26 2.42 -13.24
N GLU A 263 -16.90 3.38 -12.55
CA GLU A 263 -18.03 4.18 -13.04
C GLU A 263 -19.16 3.35 -13.69
N THR A 264 -19.44 2.18 -13.10
CA THR A 264 -20.38 1.20 -13.65
C THR A 264 -21.10 0.44 -12.54
N LYS A 265 -22.28 -0.11 -12.84
CA LYS A 265 -23.00 -0.97 -11.90
C LYS A 265 -22.18 -2.22 -11.61
N CYS A 266 -22.23 -2.70 -10.36
CA CYS A 266 -21.47 -3.87 -9.93
C CYS A 266 -22.39 -4.92 -9.29
N ASN A 267 -22.34 -6.15 -9.79
CA ASN A 267 -23.01 -7.34 -9.29
C ASN A 267 -21.96 -8.29 -8.72
N LEU A 268 -21.70 -8.18 -7.42
CA LEU A 268 -20.68 -8.94 -6.72
C LEU A 268 -21.28 -10.10 -5.91
N PHE A 269 -20.79 -11.30 -6.17
CA PHE A 269 -21.09 -12.53 -5.42
C PHE A 269 -19.81 -13.01 -4.72
N LEU A 270 -19.89 -13.19 -3.40
CA LEU A 270 -18.78 -13.61 -2.57
C LEU A 270 -19.04 -15.00 -2.00
N GLN A 271 -17.99 -15.83 -1.97
CA GLN A 271 -17.95 -17.05 -1.17
C GLN A 271 -16.74 -17.00 -0.24
N VAL A 272 -16.84 -17.64 0.92
CA VAL A 272 -15.71 -17.78 1.85
C VAL A 272 -15.28 -19.24 1.87
N LYS A 273 -14.03 -19.49 1.48
CA LYS A 273 -13.45 -20.82 1.36
C LYS A 273 -12.31 -20.98 2.35
N LEU A 274 -12.24 -22.13 3.00
CA LEU A 274 -11.10 -22.48 3.84
C LEU A 274 -10.01 -23.07 2.96
N LYS A 275 -8.79 -22.54 3.06
CA LYS A 275 -7.58 -23.20 2.57
C LYS A 275 -6.58 -23.31 3.72
N LYS A 276 -6.58 -24.44 4.42
CA LYS A 276 -5.79 -24.59 5.65
C LYS A 276 -4.30 -24.32 5.39
N ASN A 277 -3.67 -23.53 6.26
CA ASN A 277 -2.22 -23.26 6.25
C ASN A 277 -1.65 -22.72 4.93
N TRP A 278 -2.49 -22.12 4.08
CA TRP A 278 -2.09 -21.62 2.76
C TRP A 278 -0.94 -20.60 2.84
N ASN A 279 -0.87 -19.85 3.94
CA ASN A 279 0.15 -18.83 4.22
C ASN A 279 1.53 -19.39 4.63
N LYS A 280 1.69 -20.72 4.55
CA LYS A 280 2.97 -21.43 4.68
C LYS A 280 3.41 -22.10 3.36
N GLU A 281 2.55 -22.08 2.33
CA GLU A 281 2.80 -22.69 1.02
C GLU A 281 3.60 -21.74 0.12
N ASP A 282 4.89 -22.02 -0.10
CA ASP A 282 5.79 -21.10 -0.81
C ASP A 282 5.31 -20.74 -2.23
N LYS A 283 4.77 -21.71 -2.98
CA LYS A 283 4.22 -21.48 -4.33
C LYS A 283 3.07 -20.49 -4.33
N LEU A 284 2.16 -20.62 -3.36
CA LEU A 284 0.99 -19.75 -3.27
C LEU A 284 1.37 -18.37 -2.73
N ILE A 285 2.26 -18.29 -1.74
CA ILE A 285 2.80 -17.04 -1.23
C ILE A 285 3.46 -16.25 -2.36
N LYS A 286 4.31 -16.91 -3.17
CA LYS A 286 4.96 -16.29 -4.31
C LYS A 286 3.95 -15.77 -5.34
N ARG A 287 2.89 -16.53 -5.64
CA ARG A 287 1.80 -16.10 -6.54
C ARG A 287 1.01 -14.89 -6.01
N LEU A 288 0.94 -14.71 -4.69
CA LEU A 288 0.13 -13.66 -4.06
C LEU A 288 0.91 -12.36 -3.80
N ILE A 289 2.23 -12.41 -3.90
CA ILE A 289 3.18 -11.33 -3.57
C ILE A 289 3.92 -10.83 -4.83
N ASN A 290 3.90 -11.61 -5.91
CA ASN A 290 4.54 -11.28 -7.19
C ASN A 290 3.51 -11.11 -8.31
#